data_AF-A0A820MZ00-F1
#
_entry.id   AF-A0A820MZ00-F1
#
_cell.length_a   1.000
_cell.length_b   1.000
_cell.length_c   1.000
_cell.angle_alpha   90.00
_cell.angle_beta   90.00
_cell.angle_gamma   90.00
#
_symmetry.space_group_name_H-M   'P 1'
#
loop_
_entity.id
_entity.type
_entity.pdbx_description
1 polymer ?
#
loop_
_entity_poly.entity_id
_entity_poly.type
_entity_poly.pdbx_seq_one_letter_code
_entity_poly.pdbx_strand_id
1 'polypeptide(L)'
;MKSSDRETSTKSNLFYGAISCSEFLCSLLMLNKILSFTINVARSLQNSKIDLMMCISNIDDILQVVQMIRAEPDEEYKYLFEETQDFAKLVETTIEMPRITKRQSNRNNIPASSAYDYFKLNIFIPLLDHFLVAIKDRFNEHAKKAAAISSIVPQYIGNKNYDDLATALEIY
;
A
#
# COMPACT_ATOMS: atom_id res chain seq x y z
N MET A 1 41.13 17.10 -15.36
CA MET A 1 40.31 17.01 -14.13
C MET A 1 39.03 17.84 -14.29
N LYS A 2 38.10 17.48 -15.20
CA LYS A 2 36.90 18.31 -15.49
C LYS A 2 35.67 17.56 -16.04
N SER A 3 35.64 16.23 -15.96
CA SER A 3 34.51 15.40 -16.45
C SER A 3 33.63 14.83 -15.32
N SER A 4 34.21 14.56 -14.14
CA SER A 4 33.51 13.95 -13.00
C SER A 4 32.37 14.82 -12.43
N ASP A 5 32.59 16.13 -12.30
CA ASP A 5 31.59 17.06 -11.78
C ASP A 5 30.38 17.22 -12.70
N ARG A 6 30.59 17.15 -14.03
CA ARG A 6 29.50 17.26 -15.00
C ARG A 6 28.58 16.05 -14.95
N GLU A 7 29.15 14.84 -14.89
CA GLU A 7 28.36 13.62 -14.74
C GLU A 7 27.60 13.59 -13.41
N THR A 8 28.25 14.02 -12.32
CA THR A 8 27.63 14.10 -11.00
C THR A 8 26.46 15.09 -10.99
N SER A 9 26.67 16.31 -11.49
CA SER A 9 25.60 17.33 -11.60
C SER A 9 24.44 16.86 -12.48
N THR A 10 24.74 16.18 -13.60
CA THR A 10 23.71 15.65 -14.49
C THR A 10 22.88 14.57 -13.79
N LYS A 11 23.53 13.62 -13.11
CA LYS A 11 22.83 12.56 -12.33
C LYS A 11 21.97 13.15 -11.22
N SER A 12 22.51 14.11 -10.45
CA SER A 12 21.76 14.78 -9.39
C SER A 12 20.50 15.48 -9.93
N ASN A 13 20.62 16.19 -11.06
CA ASN A 13 19.46 16.83 -11.70
C ASN A 13 18.43 15.82 -12.21
N LEU A 14 18.88 14.68 -12.75
CA LEU A 14 17.98 13.59 -13.17
C LEU A 14 17.23 12.99 -11.98
N PHE A 15 17.91 12.74 -10.86
CA PHE A 15 17.27 12.24 -9.65
C PHE A 15 16.28 13.24 -9.08
N TYR A 16 16.66 14.52 -9.00
CA TYR A 16 15.76 15.57 -8.56
C TYR A 16 14.49 15.63 -9.44
N GLY A 17 14.65 15.60 -10.77
CA GLY A 17 13.49 15.55 -11.67
C GLY A 17 12.62 14.30 -11.49
N ALA A 18 13.21 13.15 -11.16
CA ALA A 18 12.48 11.91 -10.93
C ALA A 18 11.70 11.88 -9.61
N ILE A 19 12.26 12.44 -8.53
CA ILE A 19 11.59 12.46 -7.21
C ILE A 19 10.59 13.61 -7.07
N SER A 20 10.71 14.65 -7.91
CA SER A 20 9.81 15.81 -7.87
C SER A 20 8.72 15.75 -8.94
N CYS A 21 8.65 14.67 -9.75
CA CYS A 21 7.59 14.55 -10.75
C CYS A 21 6.24 14.22 -10.11
N SER A 22 5.16 14.74 -10.67
CA SER A 22 3.81 14.59 -10.11
C SER A 22 3.40 13.12 -9.96
N GLU A 23 3.78 12.26 -10.91
CA GLU A 23 3.51 10.82 -10.83
C GLU A 23 4.16 10.16 -9.61
N PHE A 24 5.42 10.50 -9.34
CA PHE A 24 6.14 9.96 -8.18
C PHE A 24 5.53 10.49 -6.88
N LEU A 25 5.29 11.80 -6.78
CA LEU A 25 4.73 12.41 -5.58
C LEU A 25 3.35 11.84 -5.24
N CYS A 26 2.42 11.83 -6.20
CA CYS A 26 1.09 11.24 -6.01
C CYS A 26 1.18 9.77 -5.62
N SER A 27 1.97 8.98 -6.34
CA SER A 27 2.12 7.54 -6.04
C SER A 27 2.71 7.32 -4.64
N LEU A 28 3.71 8.11 -4.25
CA LEU A 28 4.41 7.98 -2.97
C LEU A 28 3.48 8.26 -1.79
N LEU A 29 2.75 9.37 -1.82
CA LEU A 29 1.83 9.74 -0.74
C LEU A 29 0.66 8.77 -0.66
N MET A 30 0.10 8.37 -1.81
CA MET A 30 -0.97 7.38 -1.84
C MET A 30 -0.54 6.02 -1.31
N LEU A 31 0.64 5.57 -1.71
CA LEU A 31 1.22 4.33 -1.21
C LEU A 31 1.52 4.42 0.29
N ASN A 32 2.08 5.54 0.75
CA ASN A 32 2.37 5.75 2.17
C ASN A 32 1.10 5.62 3.02
N LYS A 33 -0.01 6.23 2.58
CA LYS A 33 -1.30 6.11 3.25
C LYS A 33 -1.78 4.66 3.32
N ILE A 34 -1.76 3.93 2.21
CA ILE A 34 -2.21 2.53 2.18
C ILE A 34 -1.31 1.64 3.05
N LEU A 35 0.00 1.84 3.01
CA LEU A 35 0.95 1.10 3.85
C LEU A 35 0.80 1.42 5.34
N SER A 36 0.34 2.62 5.69
CA SER A 36 0.08 2.99 7.08
C SER A 36 -0.94 2.08 7.75
N PHE A 37 -1.92 1.53 7.01
CA PHE A 37 -2.87 0.56 7.56
C PHE A 37 -2.17 -0.72 8.01
N THR A 38 -1.09 -1.11 7.33
CA THR A 38 -0.34 -2.36 7.62
C THR A 38 0.66 -2.24 8.76
N ILE A 39 0.91 -1.03 9.29
CA ILE A 39 2.00 -0.79 10.23
C ILE A 39 1.86 -1.61 11.52
N ASN A 40 0.63 -1.76 12.02
CA ASN A 40 0.36 -2.52 13.23
C ASN A 40 0.59 -4.01 13.01
N VAL A 41 0.14 -4.55 11.88
CA VAL A 41 0.38 -5.95 11.50
C VAL A 41 1.88 -6.20 11.33
N ALA A 42 2.60 -5.32 10.64
CA ALA A 42 4.04 -5.45 10.46
C ALA A 42 4.79 -5.48 11.80
N ARG A 43 4.43 -4.60 12.73
CA ARG A 43 5.00 -4.59 14.09
C ARG A 43 4.68 -5.86 14.87
N SER A 44 3.44 -6.34 14.81
CA SER A 44 3.04 -7.57 15.50
C SER A 44 3.79 -8.80 14.96
N LEU A 45 4.01 -8.88 13.64
CA LEU A 45 4.76 -9.96 13.00
C LEU A 45 6.27 -9.90 13.28
N GLN A 46 6.81 -8.75 13.65
CA GLN A 46 8.23 -8.57 13.99
C GLN A 46 8.52 -8.73 15.49
N ASN A 47 7.50 -8.82 16.33
CA ASN A 47 7.67 -8.97 17.77
C ASN A 47 8.22 -10.37 18.11
N SER A 48 8.92 -10.53 19.24
CA SER A 48 9.38 -11.85 19.70
C SER A 48 8.25 -12.71 20.25
N LYS A 49 7.18 -12.09 20.74
CA LYS A 49 5.96 -12.74 21.21
C LYS A 49 4.85 -12.56 20.17
N ILE A 50 4.94 -13.30 19.06
CA ILE A 50 3.98 -13.22 17.96
C ILE A 50 2.72 -14.00 18.32
N ASP A 51 1.56 -13.35 18.28
CA ASP A 51 0.26 -14.03 18.18
C ASP A 51 -0.25 -13.94 16.75
N LEU A 52 -0.06 -15.02 15.99
CA LEU A 52 -0.42 -15.05 14.57
C LEU A 52 -1.93 -14.99 14.36
N MET A 53 -2.75 -15.47 15.30
CA MET A 53 -4.21 -15.41 15.20
C MET A 53 -4.71 -13.97 15.33
N MET A 54 -4.17 -13.23 16.30
CA MET A 54 -4.46 -11.80 16.44
C MET A 54 -4.03 -11.02 15.20
N CYS A 55 -2.88 -11.36 14.62
CA CYS A 55 -2.40 -10.74 13.38
C CYS A 55 -3.39 -10.96 12.22
N ILE A 56 -3.94 -12.16 12.08
CA ILE A 56 -4.92 -12.48 11.02
C ILE A 56 -6.20 -11.66 11.18
N SER A 57 -6.74 -11.57 12.41
CA SER A 57 -7.92 -10.74 12.67
C SER A 57 -7.69 -9.29 12.24
N ASN A 58 -6.54 -8.72 12.63
CA ASN A 58 -6.19 -7.34 12.26
C ASN A 58 -6.05 -7.15 10.73
N ILE A 59 -5.67 -8.19 9.99
CA ILE A 59 -5.57 -8.15 8.53
C ILE A 59 -6.96 -8.12 7.89
N ASP A 60 -7.89 -8.93 8.41
CA ASP A 60 -9.27 -8.95 7.93
C ASP A 60 -9.94 -7.56 8.15
N ASP A 61 -9.67 -6.92 9.30
CA ASP A 61 -10.10 -5.54 9.58
C ASP A 61 -9.52 -4.52 8.56
N ILE A 62 -8.21 -4.61 8.27
CA ILE A 62 -7.56 -3.75 7.27
C ILE A 62 -8.20 -3.95 5.89
N LEU A 63 -8.46 -5.19 5.48
CA LEU A 63 -9.10 -5.50 4.21
C LEU A 63 -10.50 -4.89 4.14
N GLN A 64 -11.25 -4.90 5.24
CA GLN A 64 -12.58 -4.28 5.31
C GLN A 64 -12.50 -2.75 5.16
N VAL A 65 -11.60 -2.09 5.90
CA VAL A 65 -11.41 -0.62 5.80
C VAL A 65 -11.02 -0.21 4.38
N VAL A 66 -10.07 -0.91 3.76
CA VAL A 66 -9.63 -0.59 2.40
C VAL A 66 -10.73 -0.86 1.37
N GLN A 67 -11.58 -1.88 1.57
CA GLN A 67 -12.76 -2.11 0.73
C GLN A 67 -13.79 -0.99 0.85
N MET A 68 -14.00 -0.44 2.05
CA MET A 68 -14.89 0.71 2.24
C MET A 68 -14.38 1.94 1.48
N ILE A 69 -13.08 2.26 1.62
CA ILE A 69 -12.44 3.35 0.85
C ILE A 69 -12.55 3.08 -0.65
N ARG A 70 -12.41 1.84 -1.09
CA ARG A 70 -12.51 1.49 -2.50
C ARG A 70 -13.94 1.64 -3.06
N ALA A 71 -14.96 1.45 -2.22
CA ALA A 71 -16.37 1.63 -2.58
C ALA A 71 -16.74 3.11 -2.69
N GLU A 72 -16.24 3.95 -1.78
CA GLU A 72 -16.43 5.40 -1.78
C GLU A 72 -15.06 6.11 -1.67
N PRO A 73 -14.32 6.26 -2.79
CA PRO A 73 -12.95 6.75 -2.75
C PRO A 73 -12.86 8.27 -2.63
N ASP A 74 -13.96 8.99 -2.83
CA ASP A 74 -13.94 10.43 -3.15
C ASP A 74 -13.48 11.29 -1.97
N GLU A 75 -13.99 11.00 -0.76
CA GLU A 75 -13.62 11.75 0.45
C GLU A 75 -12.15 11.58 0.80
N GLU A 76 -11.68 10.33 0.88
CA GLU A 76 -10.30 10.01 1.25
C GLU A 76 -9.32 10.50 0.17
N TYR A 77 -9.67 10.31 -1.11
CA TYR A 77 -8.85 10.76 -2.23
C TYR A 77 -8.70 12.28 -2.25
N LYS A 78 -9.77 13.02 -1.96
CA LYS A 78 -9.72 14.48 -1.91
C LYS A 78 -8.70 14.96 -0.87
N TYR A 79 -8.77 14.47 0.36
CA TYR A 79 -7.83 14.82 1.42
C TYR A 79 -6.38 14.52 1.02
N LEU A 80 -6.15 13.33 0.46
CA LEU A 80 -4.83 12.86 0.06
C LEU A 80 -4.25 13.65 -1.12
N PHE A 81 -5.10 14.09 -2.04
CA PHE A 81 -4.69 14.93 -3.16
C PHE A 81 -4.32 16.35 -2.70
N GLU A 82 -5.10 16.93 -1.78
CA GLU A 82 -4.79 18.23 -1.15
C GLU A 82 -3.44 18.16 -0.39
N GLU A 83 -3.22 17.11 0.40
CA GLU A 83 -1.93 16.87 1.08
C GLU A 83 -0.78 16.75 0.06
N THR A 84 -1.01 16.06 -1.05
CA THR A 84 -0.01 15.92 -2.12
C THR A 84 0.30 17.26 -2.78
N GLN A 85 -0.69 18.13 -2.98
CA GLN A 85 -0.48 19.47 -3.51
C GLN A 85 0.34 20.34 -2.56
N ASP A 86 0.09 20.23 -1.25
CA ASP A 86 0.86 20.96 -0.24
C ASP A 86 2.30 20.45 -0.15
N PHE A 87 2.50 19.13 -0.24
CA PHE A 87 3.84 18.54 -0.32
C PHE A 87 4.57 18.97 -1.60
N ALA A 88 3.90 19.03 -2.75
CA ALA A 88 4.51 19.50 -4.00
C ALA A 88 5.00 20.96 -3.87
N LYS A 89 4.21 21.84 -3.25
CA LYS A 89 4.63 23.23 -2.97
C LYS A 89 5.89 23.29 -2.12
N LEU A 90 6.04 22.40 -1.13
CA LEU A 90 7.22 22.31 -0.29
C LEU A 90 8.48 21.94 -1.07
N VAL A 91 8.34 21.10 -2.11
CA VAL A 91 9.43 20.68 -3.02
C VAL A 91 9.53 21.62 -4.24
N GLU A 92 8.88 22.79 -4.19
CA GLU A 92 8.88 23.80 -5.26
C GLU A 92 8.40 23.26 -6.62
N THR A 93 7.40 22.36 -6.59
CA THR A 93 6.80 21.74 -7.77
C THR A 93 5.28 21.82 -7.78
N THR A 94 4.69 21.61 -8.95
CA THR A 94 3.24 21.60 -9.18
C THR A 94 2.78 20.19 -9.58
N ILE A 95 1.59 19.82 -9.11
CA ILE A 95 0.94 18.57 -9.56
C ILE A 95 0.24 18.86 -10.89
N GLU A 96 0.79 18.29 -11.95
CA GLU A 96 0.29 18.46 -13.32
C GLU A 96 -0.12 17.12 -13.91
N MET A 97 -1.01 17.19 -14.89
CA MET A 97 -1.42 16.00 -15.62
C MET A 97 -0.23 15.47 -16.43
N PRO A 98 0.12 14.18 -16.31
CA PRO A 98 1.20 13.62 -17.10
C PRO A 98 0.92 13.70 -18.60
N ARG A 99 1.99 13.59 -19.40
CA ARG A 99 1.86 13.57 -20.86
C ARG A 99 1.17 12.28 -21.31
N ILE A 100 -0.08 12.40 -21.72
CA ILE A 100 -0.87 11.29 -22.27
C ILE A 100 -0.56 11.12 -23.77
N THR A 101 -0.16 9.92 -24.20
CA THR A 101 0.01 9.58 -25.62
C THR A 101 -1.21 8.83 -26.16
N LYS A 102 -1.51 8.99 -27.45
CA LYS A 102 -2.69 8.37 -28.11
C LYS A 102 -2.68 6.83 -28.11
N ARG A 103 -1.51 6.21 -27.91
CA ARG A 103 -1.33 4.76 -27.90
C ARG A 103 -0.47 4.38 -26.71
N GLN A 104 -1.09 3.79 -25.70
CA GLN A 104 -0.41 3.08 -24.62
C GLN A 104 -1.02 1.68 -24.54
N SER A 105 -0.22 0.65 -24.80
CA SER A 105 -0.68 -0.76 -24.77
C SER A 105 -0.44 -1.43 -23.43
N ASN A 106 0.44 -0.86 -22.59
CA ASN A 106 0.98 -1.54 -21.42
C ASN A 106 0.48 -0.96 -20.08
N ARG A 107 -0.38 0.08 -20.11
CA ARG A 107 -0.92 0.73 -18.91
C ARG A 107 -2.38 1.12 -19.14
N ASN A 108 -3.19 1.00 -18.09
CA ASN A 108 -4.50 1.61 -18.06
C ASN A 108 -4.33 3.13 -18.12
N ASN A 109 -5.03 3.75 -19.06
CA ASN A 109 -5.01 5.19 -19.27
C ASN A 109 -6.44 5.64 -19.51
N ILE A 110 -7.23 5.56 -18.44
CA ILE A 110 -8.61 6.03 -18.42
C ILE A 110 -8.55 7.54 -18.71
N PRO A 111 -9.27 8.02 -19.74
CA PRO A 111 -9.24 9.42 -20.11
C PRO A 111 -9.70 10.29 -18.94
N ALA A 112 -8.95 11.35 -18.67
CA ALA A 112 -9.20 12.27 -17.58
C ALA A 112 -9.10 13.71 -18.07
N SER A 113 -9.94 14.58 -17.51
CA SER A 113 -10.02 16.01 -17.81
C SER A 113 -9.06 16.87 -16.99
N SER A 114 -8.61 16.35 -15.85
CA SER A 114 -7.78 17.08 -14.89
C SER A 114 -6.73 16.15 -14.27
N ALA A 115 -5.68 16.74 -13.67
CA ALA A 115 -4.71 15.99 -12.89
C ALA A 115 -5.40 15.24 -11.72
N TYR A 116 -6.37 15.89 -11.07
CA TYR A 116 -7.17 15.29 -10.00
C TYR A 116 -7.87 14.00 -10.46
N ASP A 117 -8.58 14.05 -11.59
CA ASP A 117 -9.28 12.87 -12.12
C ASP A 117 -8.30 11.80 -12.59
N TYR A 118 -7.20 12.23 -13.22
CA TYR A 118 -6.19 11.32 -13.76
C TYR A 118 -5.58 10.45 -12.67
N PHE A 119 -5.09 11.08 -11.59
CA PHE A 119 -4.44 10.36 -10.50
C PHE A 119 -5.41 9.51 -9.68
N LYS A 120 -6.69 9.90 -9.61
CA LYS A 120 -7.76 9.09 -8.99
C LYS A 120 -7.96 7.78 -9.75
N LEU A 121 -8.21 7.90 -11.06
CA LEU A 121 -8.64 6.80 -11.91
C LEU A 121 -7.49 5.86 -12.29
N ASN A 122 -6.29 6.42 -12.53
CA ASN A 122 -5.16 5.66 -13.06
C ASN A 122 -4.13 5.26 -11.99
N ILE A 123 -4.16 5.86 -10.80
CA ILE A 123 -3.22 5.52 -9.72
C ILE A 123 -3.97 5.06 -8.47
N PHE A 124 -4.77 5.92 -7.83
CA PHE A 124 -5.35 5.63 -6.51
C PHE A 124 -6.25 4.40 -6.50
N ILE A 125 -7.23 4.36 -7.42
CA ILE A 125 -8.17 3.23 -7.53
C ILE A 125 -7.44 1.91 -7.86
N PRO A 126 -6.60 1.84 -8.91
CA PRO A 126 -5.80 0.65 -9.19
C PRO A 126 -4.89 0.23 -8.04
N LEU A 127 -4.32 1.18 -7.29
CA LEU A 127 -3.45 0.90 -6.16
C LEU A 127 -4.21 0.21 -5.02
N LEU A 128 -5.44 0.66 -4.71
CA LEU A 128 -6.32 0.00 -3.74
C LEU A 128 -6.66 -1.43 -4.20
N ASP A 129 -7.00 -1.61 -5.47
CA ASP A 129 -7.33 -2.93 -6.05
C ASP A 129 -6.13 -3.88 -5.95
N HIS A 130 -4.95 -3.42 -6.34
CA HIS A 130 -3.71 -4.20 -6.24
C HIS A 130 -3.36 -4.54 -4.80
N PHE A 131 -3.51 -3.59 -3.87
CA PHE A 131 -3.25 -3.83 -2.46
C PHE A 131 -4.19 -4.90 -1.89
N LEU A 132 -5.49 -4.81 -2.17
CA LEU A 132 -6.48 -5.79 -1.72
C LEU A 132 -6.14 -7.20 -2.22
N VAL A 133 -5.76 -7.34 -3.50
CA VAL A 133 -5.35 -8.63 -4.07
C VAL A 133 -4.08 -9.13 -3.39
N ALA A 134 -3.05 -8.28 -3.25
CA ALA A 134 -1.77 -8.66 -2.68
C ALA A 134 -1.89 -9.12 -1.22
N ILE A 135 -2.69 -8.42 -0.41
CA ILE A 135 -2.91 -8.80 1.00
C ILE A 135 -3.73 -10.10 1.09
N LYS A 136 -4.78 -10.26 0.28
CA LYS A 136 -5.58 -11.49 0.24
C LYS A 136 -4.76 -12.71 -0.19
N ASP A 137 -3.89 -12.55 -1.19
CA ASP A 137 -3.01 -13.62 -1.65
C ASP A 137 -1.98 -14.01 -0.59
N ARG A 138 -1.39 -13.01 0.09
CA ARG A 138 -0.39 -13.24 1.14
C ARG A 138 -0.98 -13.88 2.40
N PHE A 139 -2.21 -13.54 2.77
CA PHE A 139 -2.91 -14.06 3.94
C PHE A 139 -4.11 -14.93 3.55
N ASN A 140 -3.88 -15.78 2.55
CA ASN A 140 -4.87 -16.73 2.06
C ASN A 140 -5.20 -17.82 3.10
N GLU A 141 -6.17 -18.68 2.77
CA GLU A 141 -6.62 -19.77 3.64
C GLU A 141 -5.48 -20.70 4.09
N HIS A 142 -4.48 -20.95 3.25
CA HIS A 142 -3.33 -21.76 3.65
C HIS A 142 -2.48 -21.06 4.72
N ALA A 143 -2.23 -19.75 4.56
CA ALA A 143 -1.54 -18.96 5.57
C ALA A 143 -2.33 -18.89 6.88
N LYS A 144 -3.66 -18.78 6.81
CA LYS A 144 -4.55 -18.80 8.00
C LYS A 144 -4.48 -20.14 8.73
N LYS A 145 -4.53 -21.25 8.00
CA LYS A 145 -4.36 -22.61 8.55
C LYS A 145 -2.98 -22.81 9.17
N ALA A 146 -1.91 -22.34 8.52
CA ALA A 146 -0.55 -22.42 9.06
C ALA A 146 -0.39 -21.62 10.36
N ALA A 147 -1.00 -20.44 10.45
CA ALA A 147 -1.05 -19.65 11.67
C ALA A 147 -1.88 -20.34 12.76
N ALA A 148 -2.98 -21.00 12.42
CA ALA A 148 -3.75 -21.77 13.39
C ALA A 148 -2.90 -22.87 14.05
N ILE A 149 -2.01 -23.55 13.32
CA ILE A 149 -1.10 -24.55 13.91
C ILE A 149 -0.20 -23.94 15.00
N SER A 150 0.12 -22.64 14.93
CA SER A 150 0.92 -22.00 15.97
C SER A 150 0.21 -21.92 17.32
N SER A 151 -1.12 -22.11 17.38
CA SER A 151 -1.88 -22.16 18.63
C SER A 151 -1.66 -23.46 19.41
N ILE A 152 -1.23 -24.55 18.74
CA ILE A 152 -0.97 -25.87 19.35
C ILE A 152 0.43 -25.94 19.99
N VAL A 153 1.30 -24.94 19.77
CA VAL A 153 2.62 -24.97 20.41
C VAL A 153 2.43 -24.95 21.93
N PRO A 154 3.05 -25.87 22.71
CA PRO A 154 2.79 -26.03 24.13
C PRO A 154 2.90 -24.75 24.97
N GLN A 155 3.76 -23.82 24.54
CA GLN A 155 3.94 -22.51 25.17
C GLN A 155 2.70 -21.58 25.05
N TYR A 156 1.80 -21.83 24.10
CA TYR A 156 0.62 -21.01 23.82
C TYR A 156 -0.71 -21.72 24.13
N ILE A 157 -0.74 -23.06 24.23
CA ILE A 157 -1.95 -23.84 24.54
C ILE A 157 -2.63 -23.41 25.85
N GLY A 158 -1.84 -23.12 26.90
CA GLY A 158 -2.38 -22.86 28.24
C GLY A 158 -3.22 -21.58 28.36
N ASN A 159 -3.17 -20.70 27.36
CA ASN A 159 -3.85 -19.40 27.36
C ASN A 159 -4.95 -19.26 26.29
N LYS A 160 -5.24 -20.31 25.52
CA LYS A 160 -6.20 -20.26 24.39
C LYS A 160 -7.44 -21.10 24.65
N ASN A 161 -8.58 -20.64 24.13
CA ASN A 161 -9.86 -21.36 24.26
C ASN A 161 -9.95 -22.51 23.25
N TYR A 162 -10.85 -23.46 23.48
CA TYR A 162 -11.04 -24.61 22.60
C TYR A 162 -11.36 -24.21 21.15
N ASP A 163 -12.14 -23.15 20.95
CA ASP A 163 -12.48 -22.63 19.61
C ASP A 163 -11.24 -22.17 18.82
N ASP A 164 -10.24 -21.59 19.50
CA ASP A 164 -8.97 -21.17 18.89
C ASP A 164 -8.10 -22.38 18.47
N LEU A 165 -8.37 -23.54 19.05
CA LEU A 165 -7.66 -24.80 18.80
C LEU A 165 -8.41 -25.69 17.80
N ALA A 166 -9.73 -25.55 17.68
CA ALA A 166 -10.57 -26.39 16.83
C ALA A 166 -10.12 -26.35 15.36
N THR A 167 -9.86 -25.15 14.83
CA THR A 167 -9.36 -24.96 13.45
C THR A 167 -8.01 -25.64 13.23
N ALA A 168 -7.16 -25.68 14.25
CA ALA A 168 -5.84 -26.30 14.17
C ALA A 168 -5.90 -27.83 14.32
N LEU A 169 -6.85 -28.33 15.12
CA LEU A 169 -7.12 -29.76 15.33
C LEU A 169 -7.77 -30.42 14.11
N GLU A 170 -8.57 -29.71 13.32
CA GLU A 170 -9.13 -30.23 12.05
C GLU A 170 -8.07 -30.48 10.97
N ILE A 171 -6.91 -29.81 11.07
CA ILE A 171 -5.80 -29.94 10.12
C ILE A 171 -4.87 -31.12 10.48
N TYR A 172 -4.86 -31.51 11.75
CA TYR A 172 -3.97 -32.54 12.31
C TYR A 172 -4.59 -33.94 12.20
#